data_AF-A0AAV4HJX8-F1
#
_entry.id   AF-A0AAV4HJX8-F1
#
_cell.length_a   1.000
_cell.length_b   1.000
_cell.length_c   1.000
_cell.angle_alpha   90.00
_cell.angle_beta   90.00
_cell.angle_gamma   90.00
#
_symmetry.space_group_name_H-M   'P 1'
#
loop_
_entity.id
_entity.type
_entity.pdbx_description
1 polymer ?
#
loop_
_entity_poly.entity_id
_entity_poly.type
_entity_poly.pdbx_seq_one_letter_code
_entity_poly.pdbx_strand_id
1 'polypeptide(L)'
;MRSKLMEGVLIRSRARWIGDGEKMSQYFLNLEKRHFASKTMTSLIKEDGTEIIDNDEMISEVRGFYNKLYENRDDELKDVDLDTRLSIDTPRLSDEEAQTLKGKITLEEASTVLKIMKNSKSPGSDGFTVEFFNFFRGTWAIF
;
A
#
# COMPACT_ATOMS: atom_id res chain seq x y z
N MET A 1 -18.41 -15.94 -40.64
CA MET A 1 -19.30 -15.27 -39.65
C MET A 1 -19.38 -16.07 -38.33
N ARG A 2 -19.64 -17.39 -38.34
CA ARG A 2 -19.68 -18.24 -37.12
C ARG A 2 -18.35 -18.36 -36.35
N SER A 3 -17.21 -18.43 -37.04
CA SER A 3 -15.88 -18.53 -36.39
C SER A 3 -15.58 -17.34 -35.47
N LYS A 4 -15.78 -16.11 -35.94
CA LYS A 4 -15.58 -14.88 -35.16
C LYS A 4 -16.47 -14.81 -33.90
N LEU A 5 -17.71 -15.32 -33.98
CA LEU A 5 -18.63 -15.37 -32.84
C LEU A 5 -18.12 -16.35 -31.76
N MET A 6 -17.72 -17.55 -32.17
CA MET A 6 -17.18 -18.57 -31.26
C MET A 6 -15.89 -18.14 -30.60
N GLU A 7 -15.01 -17.47 -31.35
CA GLU A 7 -13.78 -16.89 -30.83
C GLU A 7 -14.06 -15.83 -29.76
N GLY A 8 -15.05 -14.96 -29.99
CA GLY A 8 -15.50 -13.99 -28.99
C GLY A 8 -16.05 -14.64 -27.71
N VAL A 9 -16.79 -15.75 -27.83
CA VAL A 9 -17.33 -16.50 -26.67
C VAL A 9 -16.18 -17.13 -25.86
N LEU A 10 -15.20 -17.74 -26.53
CA LEU A 10 -14.02 -18.34 -25.89
C LEU A 10 -13.17 -17.32 -25.12
N ILE A 11 -13.03 -16.10 -25.66
CA ILE A 11 -12.31 -15.01 -24.98
C ILE A 11 -13.05 -14.59 -23.71
N ARG A 12 -14.38 -14.38 -23.80
CA ARG A 12 -15.19 -13.92 -22.65
C ARG A 12 -15.37 -14.96 -21.55
N SER A 13 -15.42 -16.25 -21.91
CA SER A 13 -15.49 -17.34 -20.94
C SER A 13 -14.15 -17.62 -20.25
N ARG A 14 -13.06 -16.96 -20.69
CA ARG A 14 -11.68 -17.21 -20.23
C ARG A 14 -11.28 -18.68 -20.35
N ALA A 15 -11.91 -19.45 -21.24
CA ALA A 15 -11.71 -20.89 -21.36
C ALA A 15 -10.24 -21.28 -21.58
N ARG A 16 -9.49 -20.46 -22.35
CA ARG A 16 -8.05 -20.65 -22.56
C ARG A 16 -7.21 -20.42 -21.30
N TRP A 17 -7.58 -19.44 -20.46
CA TRP A 17 -6.93 -19.23 -19.16
C TRP A 17 -7.18 -20.40 -18.22
N ILE A 18 -8.43 -20.86 -18.11
CA ILE A 18 -8.82 -21.95 -17.23
C ILE A 18 -8.18 -23.28 -17.67
N GLY A 19 -8.10 -23.54 -18.98
CA GLY A 19 -7.55 -24.78 -19.50
C GLY A 19 -6.02 -24.85 -19.53
N ASP A 20 -5.37 -23.76 -19.94
CA ASP A 20 -3.94 -23.73 -20.28
C ASP A 20 -3.11 -22.79 -19.40
N GLY A 21 -3.76 -21.96 -18.57
CA GLY A 21 -3.11 -20.94 -17.73
C GLY A 21 -2.46 -21.48 -16.45
N GLU A 22 -2.74 -22.72 -16.05
CA GLU A 22 -2.07 -23.40 -14.93
C GLU A 22 -1.19 -24.57 -15.38
N LYS A 23 -1.22 -24.89 -16.68
CA LYS A 23 -0.39 -25.94 -17.29
C LYS A 23 0.85 -25.31 -17.90
N MET A 24 1.93 -26.08 -18.00
CA MET A 24 3.18 -25.67 -18.66
C MET A 24 3.05 -25.64 -20.19
N SER A 25 2.08 -24.86 -20.68
CA SER A 25 1.70 -24.71 -22.08
C SER A 25 2.45 -23.52 -22.71
N GLN A 26 2.52 -23.48 -24.05
CA GLN A 26 3.03 -22.30 -24.77
C GLN A 26 2.26 -21.01 -24.41
N TYR A 27 0.97 -21.15 -24.10
CA TYR A 27 0.15 -20.02 -23.65
C TYR A 27 0.62 -19.49 -22.30
N PHE A 28 0.85 -20.37 -21.32
CA PHE A 28 1.35 -20.00 -19.99
C PHE A 28 2.76 -19.40 -20.06
N LEU A 29 3.68 -20.00 -20.81
CA LEU A 29 5.04 -19.46 -20.95
C LEU A 29 5.05 -18.08 -21.62
N ASN A 30 4.21 -17.85 -22.63
CA ASN A 30 4.11 -16.52 -23.27
C ASN A 30 3.41 -15.49 -22.38
N LEU A 31 2.52 -15.93 -21.50
CA LEU A 31 1.92 -15.08 -20.49
C LEU A 31 2.95 -14.66 -19.45
N GLU A 32 3.75 -15.60 -18.94
CA GLU A 32 4.82 -15.36 -17.96
C GLU A 32 5.90 -14.44 -18.53
N LYS A 33 6.36 -14.67 -19.77
CA LYS A 33 7.27 -13.75 -20.49
C LYS A 33 6.73 -12.32 -20.59
N ARG A 34 5.43 -12.15 -20.91
CA ARG A 34 4.80 -10.83 -20.95
C ARG A 34 4.72 -10.20 -19.56
N HIS A 35 4.39 -10.99 -18.54
CA HIS A 35 4.39 -10.49 -17.17
C HIS A 35 5.77 -10.08 -16.70
N PHE A 36 6.80 -10.86 -17.00
CA PHE A 36 8.19 -10.53 -16.70
C PHE A 36 8.59 -9.20 -17.36
N ALA A 37 8.36 -9.06 -18.66
CA ALA A 37 8.63 -7.82 -19.38
C ALA A 37 7.85 -6.61 -18.82
N SER A 38 6.60 -6.81 -18.38
CA SER A 38 5.80 -5.73 -17.79
C SER A 38 6.21 -5.33 -16.36
N LYS A 39 6.87 -6.23 -15.63
CA LYS A 39 7.32 -5.99 -14.25
C LYS A 39 8.72 -5.37 -14.19
N THR A 40 9.48 -5.47 -15.28
CA THR A 40 10.84 -4.98 -15.37
C THR A 40 10.86 -3.65 -16.10
N MET A 41 11.53 -2.66 -15.52
CA MET A 41 11.83 -1.40 -16.21
C MET A 41 12.89 -1.65 -17.28
N THR A 42 12.54 -1.43 -18.55
CA THR A 42 13.41 -1.70 -19.70
C THR A 42 14.13 -0.47 -20.24
N SER A 43 13.58 0.72 -20.00
CA SER A 43 14.23 1.99 -20.31
C SER A 43 13.75 3.10 -19.37
N LEU A 44 14.53 4.16 -19.29
CA LEU A 44 14.27 5.35 -18.49
C LEU A 44 14.68 6.60 -19.27
N ILE A 45 13.83 7.63 -19.28
CA ILE A 45 14.14 8.91 -19.91
C ILE A 45 14.58 9.89 -18.81
N LYS A 46 15.76 10.48 -18.98
CA LYS A 46 16.30 11.50 -18.06
C LYS A 46 15.59 12.84 -18.22
N GLU A 47 15.82 13.76 -17.28
CA GLU A 47 15.32 15.15 -17.35
C GLU A 47 15.80 15.90 -18.61
N ASP A 48 16.97 15.54 -19.16
CA ASP A 48 17.53 16.13 -20.38
C ASP A 48 16.94 15.55 -21.68
N GLY A 49 16.03 14.58 -21.58
CA GLY A 49 15.40 13.91 -22.72
C GLY A 49 16.17 12.70 -23.28
N THR A 50 17.32 12.33 -22.69
CA THR A 50 18.09 11.16 -23.10
C THR A 50 17.44 9.86 -22.61
N GLU A 51 17.29 8.87 -23.50
CA GLU A 51 16.83 7.53 -23.13
C GLU A 51 18.00 6.63 -22.71
N ILE A 52 17.88 6.04 -21.52
CA ILE A 52 18.78 5.04 -20.97
C ILE A 52 18.12 3.66 -21.11
N ILE A 53 18.86 2.69 -21.61
CA ILE A 53 18.44 1.29 -21.71
C ILE A 53 19.33 0.39 -20.84
N ASP A 54 20.54 0.84 -20.51
CA ASP A 54 21.48 0.10 -19.67
C ASP A 54 20.98 -0.02 -18.22
N ASN A 55 21.10 -1.21 -17.64
CA ASN A 55 20.53 -1.50 -16.33
C ASN A 55 21.27 -0.79 -15.20
N ASP A 56 22.61 -0.73 -15.26
CA ASP A 56 23.42 -0.10 -14.23
C ASP A 56 23.24 1.42 -14.24
N GLU A 57 23.17 2.02 -15.44
CA GLU A 57 22.86 3.43 -15.60
C GLU A 57 21.45 3.77 -15.10
N MET A 58 20.44 2.95 -15.41
CA MET A 58 19.08 3.12 -14.90
C MET A 58 19.02 3.08 -13.37
N ILE A 59 19.70 2.10 -12.75
CA ILE A 59 19.77 1.99 -11.28
C ILE A 59 20.46 3.21 -10.68
N SER A 60 21.55 3.69 -11.29
CA SER A 60 22.27 4.87 -10.82
C SER A 60 21.41 6.13 -10.90
N GLU A 61 20.68 6.32 -12.00
CA GLU A 61 19.77 7.46 -12.19
C GLU A 61 18.63 7.46 -11.16
N VAL A 62 17.95 6.31 -10.97
CA VAL A 62 16.88 6.17 -9.98
C VAL A 62 17.40 6.43 -8.57
N ARG A 63 18.59 5.91 -8.23
CA ARG A 63 19.22 6.16 -6.93
C ARG A 63 19.50 7.65 -6.74
N GLY A 64 20.09 8.31 -7.75
CA GLY A 64 20.38 9.73 -7.71
C GLY A 64 19.12 10.58 -7.49
N PHE A 65 18.05 10.28 -8.24
CA PHE A 65 16.76 10.93 -8.11
C PHE A 65 16.20 10.83 -6.69
N TYR A 66 16.09 9.60 -6.14
CA TYR A 66 15.50 9.42 -4.81
C TYR A 66 16.39 9.93 -3.68
N ASN A 67 17.72 9.88 -3.83
CA ASN A 67 18.64 10.51 -2.88
C ASN A 67 18.40 12.02 -2.81
N LYS A 68 18.24 12.70 -3.95
CA LYS A 68 17.96 14.14 -4.01
C LYS A 68 16.55 14.49 -3.51
N LEU A 69 15.57 13.62 -3.76
CA LEU A 69 14.18 13.80 -3.32
C LEU A 69 14.07 13.72 -1.79
N TYR A 70 14.80 12.79 -1.17
CA TYR A 70 14.80 12.56 0.27
C TYR A 70 16.03 13.16 0.97
N GLU A 71 16.76 14.05 0.30
CA GLU A 71 17.84 14.80 0.90
C GLU A 71 17.28 15.65 2.04
N ASN A 72 17.98 15.67 3.18
CA ASN A 72 17.59 16.50 4.30
C ASN A 72 17.77 17.97 3.89
N ARG A 73 16.67 18.74 3.95
CA ARG A 73 16.64 20.19 3.66
C ARG A 73 16.25 21.00 4.87
N ASP A 74 16.47 20.49 6.08
CA ASP A 74 16.10 21.14 7.33
C ASP A 74 16.77 22.52 7.44
N ASP A 75 17.98 22.68 6.89
CA ASP A 75 18.67 23.98 6.82
C ASP A 75 18.00 24.99 5.86
N GLU A 76 17.22 24.51 4.88
CA GLU A 76 16.42 25.35 3.97
C GLU A 76 15.03 25.67 4.55
N LEU A 77 14.58 24.88 5.55
CA LEU A 77 13.33 25.11 6.23
C LEU A 77 13.49 26.28 7.20
N LYS A 78 12.75 27.36 6.94
CA LYS A 78 12.58 28.40 7.96
C LYS A 78 11.76 27.79 9.07
N ASP A 79 12.23 27.91 10.31
CA ASP A 79 11.38 27.65 11.47
C ASP A 79 10.18 28.59 11.38
N VAL A 80 9.01 28.00 11.13
CA VAL A 80 7.77 28.73 11.01
C VAL A 80 7.04 28.48 12.30
N ASP A 81 6.81 29.53 13.06
CA ASP A 81 5.85 29.47 14.15
C ASP A 81 4.46 29.14 13.57
N LEU A 82 4.05 27.90 13.79
CA LEU A 82 2.78 27.37 13.29
C LEU A 82 1.60 28.10 13.93
N ASP A 83 1.76 28.65 15.14
CA ASP A 83 0.71 29.42 15.80
C ASP A 83 0.44 30.72 15.04
N THR A 84 1.48 31.48 14.66
CA THR A 84 1.30 32.66 13.81
C THR A 84 0.82 32.33 12.40
N ARG A 85 1.33 31.25 11.77
CA ARG A 85 0.94 30.94 10.38
C ARG A 85 -0.45 30.36 10.23
N LEU A 86 -0.88 29.52 11.16
CA LEU A 86 -2.21 28.93 11.08
C LEU A 86 -3.24 29.95 11.53
N SER A 87 -2.94 30.82 12.53
CA SER A 87 -3.87 31.86 13.02
C SER A 87 -5.32 31.35 13.18
N ILE A 88 -5.47 30.06 13.49
CA ILE A 88 -6.76 29.39 13.68
C ILE A 88 -6.85 29.09 15.16
N ASP A 89 -7.94 29.55 15.77
CA ASP A 89 -8.34 29.11 17.09
C ASP A 89 -8.74 27.63 17.01
N THR A 90 -7.74 26.77 17.20
CA THR A 90 -7.93 25.32 17.23
C THR A 90 -8.21 24.92 18.68
N PRO A 91 -9.23 24.08 18.94
CA PRO A 91 -9.47 23.58 20.28
C PRO A 91 -8.22 22.85 20.78
N ARG A 92 -7.60 23.39 21.82
CA ARG A 92 -6.44 22.80 22.48
C ARG A 92 -6.91 21.93 23.63
N LEU A 93 -6.27 20.78 23.78
CA LEU A 93 -6.46 19.94 24.96
C LEU A 93 -6.00 20.70 26.20
N SER A 94 -6.73 20.54 27.29
CA SER A 94 -6.22 20.90 28.61
C SER A 94 -5.01 20.03 28.98
N ASP A 95 -4.17 20.52 29.90
CA ASP A 95 -3.02 19.76 30.39
C ASP A 95 -3.44 18.40 30.99
N GLU A 96 -4.62 18.36 31.61
CA GLU A 96 -5.21 17.14 32.19
C GLU A 96 -5.61 16.12 31.11
N GLU A 97 -6.28 16.55 30.04
CA GLU A 97 -6.63 15.68 28.91
C GLU A 97 -5.38 15.17 28.19
N ALA A 98 -4.40 16.04 27.96
CA ALA A 98 -3.14 15.68 27.33
C ALA A 98 -2.37 14.65 28.16
N GLN A 99 -2.37 14.81 29.49
CA GLN A 99 -1.72 13.85 30.38
C GLN A 99 -2.46 12.51 30.42
N THR A 100 -3.79 12.53 30.36
CA THR A 100 -4.63 11.33 30.29
C THR A 100 -4.35 10.54 29.01
N LEU A 101 -4.27 11.21 27.86
CA LEU A 101 -3.97 10.60 26.56
C LEU A 101 -2.54 10.04 26.46
N LYS A 102 -1.59 10.59 27.23
CA LYS A 102 -0.22 10.05 27.37
C LYS A 102 -0.13 8.86 28.34
N GLY A 103 -1.21 8.53 29.03
CA GLY A 103 -1.29 7.40 29.95
C GLY A 103 -1.18 6.04 29.28
N LYS A 104 -1.15 4.97 30.08
CA LYS A 104 -1.20 3.61 29.57
C LYS A 104 -2.63 3.28 29.13
N ILE A 105 -2.77 2.64 27.97
CA ILE A 105 -4.05 2.09 27.51
C ILE A 105 -4.51 1.01 28.49
N THR A 106 -5.72 1.17 29.00
CA THR A 106 -6.34 0.23 29.92
C THR A 106 -7.09 -0.88 29.17
N LEU A 107 -7.26 -2.03 29.84
CA LEU A 107 -8.04 -3.14 29.28
C LEU A 107 -9.52 -2.75 29.05
N GLU A 108 -10.05 -1.86 29.88
CA GLU A 108 -11.43 -1.39 29.79
C GLU A 108 -11.65 -0.52 28.55
N GLU A 109 -10.71 0.39 28.25
CA GLU A 109 -10.71 1.17 27.01
C GLU A 109 -10.63 0.27 25.78
N ALA A 110 -9.68 -0.66 25.76
CA ALA A 110 -9.53 -1.61 24.65
C ALA A 110 -10.80 -2.47 24.46
N SER A 111 -11.41 -2.92 25.55
CA SER A 111 -12.66 -3.69 25.53
C SER A 111 -13.83 -2.87 25.01
N THR A 112 -13.88 -1.58 25.35
CA THR A 112 -14.93 -0.65 24.87
C THR A 112 -14.77 -0.38 23.39
N VAL A 113 -13.54 -0.14 22.93
CA VAL A 113 -13.21 0.04 21.50
C VAL A 113 -13.62 -1.19 20.69
N LEU A 114 -13.26 -2.39 21.13
CA LEU A 114 -13.63 -3.63 20.44
C LEU A 114 -15.14 -3.84 20.31
N LYS A 115 -15.95 -3.32 21.27
CA LYS A 115 -17.42 -3.39 21.20
C LYS A 115 -18.03 -2.42 20.19
N ILE A 116 -17.41 -1.26 19.99
CA ILE A 116 -17.93 -0.23 19.04
C ILE A 116 -17.41 -0.42 17.61
N MET A 117 -16.32 -1.19 17.44
CA MET A 117 -15.78 -1.50 16.12
C MET A 117 -16.79 -2.28 15.27
N LYS A 118 -16.86 -1.94 13.98
CA LYS A 118 -17.79 -2.58 13.04
C LYS A 118 -17.20 -3.91 12.55
N ASN A 119 -18.02 -4.96 12.59
CA ASN A 119 -17.70 -6.25 11.98
C ASN A 119 -17.67 -6.16 10.44
N SER A 120 -17.07 -7.18 9.82
CA SER A 120 -16.94 -7.38 8.38
C SER A 120 -16.20 -6.24 7.67
N LYS A 121 -15.22 -5.64 8.35
CA LYS A 121 -14.31 -4.67 7.75
C LYS A 121 -13.05 -5.37 7.26
N SER A 122 -12.49 -4.85 6.17
CA SER A 122 -11.22 -5.31 5.65
C SER A 122 -10.14 -5.18 6.73
N PRO A 123 -9.23 -6.17 6.86
CA PRO A 123 -8.16 -6.13 7.83
C PRO A 123 -7.19 -4.97 7.54
N GLY A 124 -6.50 -4.52 8.60
CA GLY A 124 -5.45 -3.52 8.49
C GLY A 124 -4.15 -4.08 7.92
N SER A 125 -3.06 -3.34 8.09
CA SER A 125 -1.71 -3.79 7.74
C SER A 125 -1.26 -5.02 8.54
N ASP A 126 -1.87 -5.25 9.70
CA ASP A 126 -1.63 -6.42 10.56
C ASP A 126 -2.36 -7.68 10.09
N GLY A 127 -3.30 -7.57 9.14
CA GLY A 127 -4.04 -8.71 8.60
C GLY A 127 -5.17 -9.24 9.48
N PHE A 128 -5.43 -8.65 10.65
CA PHE A 128 -6.46 -9.12 11.57
C PHE A 128 -7.76 -8.31 11.46
N THR A 129 -8.90 -9.00 11.57
CA THR A 129 -10.22 -8.38 11.61
C THR A 129 -10.76 -8.28 13.03
N VAL A 130 -11.82 -7.51 13.23
CA VAL A 130 -12.47 -7.32 14.54
C VAL A 130 -12.99 -8.66 15.10
N GLU A 131 -13.43 -9.57 14.24
CA GLU A 131 -13.88 -10.90 14.61
C GLU A 131 -12.78 -11.73 15.25
N PHE A 132 -11.54 -11.60 14.78
CA PHE A 132 -10.39 -12.27 15.39
C PHE A 132 -10.24 -11.84 16.85
N PHE A 133 -10.21 -10.53 17.11
CA PHE A 133 -10.09 -10.02 18.47
C PHE A 133 -11.31 -10.40 19.33
N ASN A 134 -12.53 -10.36 18.78
CA ASN A 134 -13.73 -10.78 19.48
C ASN A 134 -13.76 -12.28 19.81
N PHE A 135 -13.18 -13.12 18.95
CA PHE A 135 -13.07 -14.55 19.21
C PHE A 135 -12.06 -14.83 20.32
N PHE A 136 -10.89 -14.21 20.27
CA PHE A 136 -9.82 -14.53 21.21
C PHE A 136 -9.84 -13.73 22.51
N ARG A 137 -10.62 -12.65 22.64
CA ARG A 137 -10.66 -11.80 23.86
C ARG A 137 -10.85 -12.56 25.19
N GLY A 138 -11.56 -13.70 25.17
CA GLY A 138 -11.76 -14.54 26.36
C GLY A 138 -10.57 -15.45 26.69
N THR A 139 -9.70 -15.72 25.72
CA THR A 139 -8.50 -16.56 25.88
C THR A 139 -7.31 -15.74 26.40
N TRP A 140 -7.24 -14.45 26.05
CA TRP A 140 -6.20 -13.53 26.52
C TRP A 140 -6.41 -12.99 27.95
N ALA A 141 -7.54 -13.32 28.59
CA ALA A 141 -7.88 -12.87 29.94
C ALA A 141 -7.19 -13.69 31.06
N ILE A 142 -6.12 -14.43 30.76
CA ILE A 142 -5.35 -15.25 31.74
C ILE A 142 -3.95 -14.62 32.02
N PHE A 143 -3.75 -13.33 31.77
CA PHE A 143 -2.61 -12.58 32.30
C PHE A 143 -3.07 -11.32 33.03
#